data_AF-A0A0G0T2L7-F1
#
_entry.id   AF-A0A0G0T2L7-F1
#
_cell.length_a   1.000
_cell.length_b   1.000
_cell.length_c   1.000
_cell.angle_alpha   90.00
_cell.angle_beta   90.00
_cell.angle_gamma   90.00
#
_symmetry.space_group_name_H-M   'P 1'
#
loop_
_entity.id
_entity.type
_entity.pdbx_description
1 polymer ?
#
loop_
_entity_poly.entity_id
_entity_poly.type
_entity_poly.pdbx_seq_one_letter_code
_entity_poly.pdbx_strand_id
1 'polypeptide(L)'
;MLTKRTNVLLSEEDHLMLTNLAKESNKTIGELVRHAVKKTYKINKRKTKSKINKELEAAIKSGWKYLKHPEIPLDYKALIEYGRKY
;
A
#
# COMPACT_ATOMS: atom_id res chain seq x y z
N MET A 1 -4.12 -8.95 -22.76
CA MET A 1 -4.62 -10.28 -23.19
C MET A 1 -4.87 -11.15 -21.96
N LEU A 2 -5.98 -11.89 -21.90
CA LEU A 2 -6.31 -12.80 -20.79
C LEU A 2 -5.89 -14.22 -21.18
N THR A 3 -5.07 -14.88 -20.37
CA THR A 3 -4.40 -16.14 -20.76
C THR A 3 -4.71 -17.32 -19.85
N LYS A 4 -5.41 -17.11 -18.73
CA LYS A 4 -5.74 -18.14 -17.74
C LYS A 4 -7.22 -18.10 -17.41
N ARG A 5 -7.87 -19.27 -17.42
CA ARG A 5 -9.26 -19.46 -17.01
C ARG A 5 -9.28 -20.07 -15.61
N THR A 6 -10.12 -19.51 -14.75
CA THR A 6 -10.34 -20.01 -13.38
C THR A 6 -11.84 -20.17 -13.19
N ASN A 7 -12.26 -21.33 -12.72
CA ASN A 7 -13.65 -21.57 -12.34
C ASN A 7 -13.78 -21.30 -10.84
N VAL A 8 -14.82 -20.58 -10.46
CA VAL A 8 -15.11 -20.23 -9.06
C VAL A 8 -16.56 -20.63 -8.78
N LEU A 9 -16.77 -21.37 -7.71
CA LEU A 9 -18.10 -21.68 -7.22
C LEU A 9 -18.57 -20.54 -6.31
N LEU A 10 -19.79 -20.09 -6.54
CA LEU A 10 -20.44 -19.02 -5.80
C LEU A 10 -21.73 -19.56 -5.18
N SER A 11 -22.17 -18.93 -4.10
CA SER A 11 -23.54 -19.13 -3.62
C SER A 11 -24.54 -18.57 -4.65
N GLU A 12 -25.79 -19.03 -4.58
CA GLU A 12 -26.85 -18.51 -5.46
C GLU A 12 -27.07 -17.00 -5.27
N GLU A 13 -27.01 -16.53 -4.01
CA GLU A 13 -27.15 -15.13 -3.65
C GLU A 13 -26.03 -14.27 -4.25
N ASP A 14 -24.77 -14.72 -4.12
CA ASP A 14 -23.60 -14.02 -4.67
C ASP A 14 -23.64 -13.96 -6.20
N HIS A 15 -24.09 -15.05 -6.84
CA HIS A 15 -24.23 -15.12 -8.28
C HIS A 15 -25.32 -14.15 -8.78
N LEU A 16 -26.47 -14.10 -8.10
CA LEU A 16 -27.55 -13.17 -8.43
C LEU A 16 -27.10 -11.72 -8.28
N MET A 17 -26.43 -11.40 -7.17
CA MET A 17 -25.86 -10.08 -6.93
C MET A 17 -24.89 -9.66 -8.05
N LEU A 18 -23.95 -10.53 -8.42
CA LEU A 18 -22.98 -10.25 -9.49
C LEU A 18 -23.66 -10.08 -10.85
N THR A 19 -24.72 -10.85 -11.11
CA THR A 19 -25.48 -10.76 -12.36
C THR A 19 -26.21 -9.42 -12.46
N ASN A 20 -26.81 -8.94 -11.37
CA ASN A 20 -27.48 -7.65 -11.34
C ASN A 20 -26.48 -6.50 -11.52
N LEU A 21 -25.36 -6.55 -10.80
CA LEU A 21 -24.27 -5.57 -10.95
C LEU A 21 -23.67 -5.55 -12.35
N ALA A 22 -23.54 -6.71 -13.00
CA ALA A 22 -23.05 -6.82 -14.37
C ALA A 22 -23.97 -6.09 -15.35
N LYS A 23 -25.29 -6.25 -15.19
CA LYS A 23 -26.30 -5.54 -16.00
C LYS A 23 -26.26 -4.03 -15.77
N GLU A 24 -26.27 -3.59 -14.52
CA GLU A 24 -26.25 -2.16 -14.16
C GLU A 24 -25.00 -1.45 -14.67
N SER A 25 -23.84 -2.12 -14.58
CA SER A 25 -22.55 -1.52 -14.95
C SER A 25 -22.13 -1.78 -16.39
N ASN A 26 -22.97 -2.47 -17.18
CA ASN A 26 -22.69 -2.92 -18.54
C ASN A 26 -21.32 -3.63 -18.68
N LYS A 27 -21.04 -4.56 -17.76
CA LYS A 27 -19.77 -5.30 -17.66
C LYS A 27 -20.04 -6.78 -17.54
N THR A 28 -19.04 -7.58 -17.89
CA THR A 28 -19.10 -9.03 -17.66
C THR A 28 -18.82 -9.36 -16.19
N ILE A 29 -19.39 -10.46 -15.69
CA ILE A 29 -19.08 -10.99 -14.35
C ILE A 29 -17.58 -11.18 -14.17
N GLY A 30 -16.88 -11.67 -15.21
CA GLY A 30 -15.42 -11.84 -15.18
C GLY A 30 -14.66 -10.51 -15.02
N GLU A 31 -15.15 -9.40 -15.56
CA GLU A 31 -14.57 -8.07 -15.33
C GLU A 31 -14.77 -7.59 -13.91
N LEU A 32 -15.98 -7.78 -13.36
CA LEU A 32 -16.28 -7.43 -11.97
C LEU A 32 -15.38 -8.20 -10.99
N VAL A 33 -15.25 -9.51 -11.18
CA VAL A 33 -14.36 -10.36 -10.38
C VAL A 33 -12.91 -9.90 -10.50
N ARG A 34 -12.41 -9.63 -11.71
CA ARG A 34 -11.05 -9.09 -11.89
C ARG A 34 -10.84 -7.75 -11.20
N HIS A 35 -11.83 -6.86 -11.27
CA HIS A 35 -11.78 -5.56 -10.61
C HIS A 35 -11.76 -5.70 -9.08
N ALA A 36 -12.62 -6.56 -8.53
CA ALA A 36 -12.66 -6.86 -7.10
C ALA A 36 -11.32 -7.44 -6.62
N VAL A 37 -10.80 -8.48 -7.29
CA VAL A 37 -9.49 -9.08 -6.98
C VAL A 37 -8.38 -8.04 -7.02
N LYS A 38 -8.32 -7.21 -8.07
CA LYS A 38 -7.33 -6.12 -8.14
C LYS A 38 -7.52 -5.15 -6.97
N LYS A 39 -8.75 -4.72 -6.65
CA LYS A 39 -9.01 -3.77 -5.56
C LYS A 39 -8.54 -4.33 -4.23
N THR A 40 -8.95 -5.55 -3.88
CA THR A 40 -8.64 -6.20 -2.60
C THR A 40 -7.13 -6.41 -2.43
N TYR A 41 -6.46 -6.99 -3.42
CA TYR A 41 -5.05 -7.37 -3.27
C TYR A 41 -4.05 -6.26 -3.66
N LYS A 42 -4.43 -5.27 -4.47
CA LYS A 42 -3.58 -4.09 -4.77
C LYS A 42 -3.52 -3.12 -3.59
N ILE A 43 -4.61 -3.00 -2.82
CA ILE A 43 -4.63 -2.20 -1.58
C ILE A 43 -3.67 -2.78 -0.54
N ASN A 44 -3.58 -4.11 -0.44
CA ASN A 44 -2.66 -4.76 0.50
C ASN A 44 -1.18 -4.51 0.15
N LYS A 45 -0.80 -4.41 -1.12
CA LYS A 45 0.59 -4.02 -1.50
C LYS A 45 0.93 -2.55 -1.21
N ARG A 46 -0.04 -1.64 -1.29
CA ARG A 46 0.19 -0.20 -1.04
C ARG A 46 0.07 0.18 0.43
N LYS A 47 -0.81 -0.44 1.21
CA LYS A 47 -0.96 -0.11 2.64
C LYS A 47 0.31 -0.40 3.45
N THR A 48 1.04 -1.46 3.15
CA THR A 48 2.29 -1.78 3.85
C THR A 48 3.43 -0.82 3.49
N LYS A 49 3.59 -0.43 2.21
CA LYS A 49 4.63 0.55 1.81
C LYS A 49 4.27 2.00 2.13
N SER A 50 3.00 2.39 2.02
CA SER A 50 2.61 3.80 2.14
C SER A 50 2.43 4.29 3.58
N LYS A 51 2.03 3.44 4.53
CA LYS A 51 1.94 3.87 5.95
C LYS A 51 3.33 3.97 6.57
N ILE A 52 4.17 2.95 6.37
CA ILE A 52 5.56 2.94 6.86
C ILE A 52 6.32 4.15 6.31
N ASN A 53 6.19 4.46 5.01
CA ASN A 53 6.85 5.63 4.44
C ASN A 53 6.34 6.97 5.00
N LYS A 54 5.03 7.11 5.27
CA LYS A 54 4.48 8.37 5.80
C LYS A 54 4.87 8.61 7.26
N GLU A 55 4.87 7.56 8.07
CA GLU A 55 5.28 7.64 9.48
C GLU A 55 6.79 7.90 9.59
N LEU A 56 7.59 7.23 8.77
CA LEU A 56 9.04 7.46 8.68
C LEU A 56 9.36 8.87 8.16
N GLU A 57 8.71 9.32 7.09
CA GLU A 57 8.88 10.69 6.58
C GLU A 57 8.47 11.75 7.60
N ALA A 58 7.39 11.52 8.36
CA ALA A 58 6.96 12.43 9.41
C ALA A 58 7.97 12.48 10.57
N ALA A 59 8.52 11.33 10.98
CA ALA A 59 9.55 11.24 12.02
C ALA A 59 10.87 11.88 11.60
N ILE A 60 11.27 11.72 10.33
CA ILE A 60 12.47 12.38 9.78
C ILE A 60 12.26 13.90 9.76
N LYS A 61 11.11 14.37 9.27
CA LYS A 61 10.76 15.81 9.22
C LYS A 61 10.64 16.44 10.60
N SER A 62 10.12 15.74 11.60
CA SER A 62 10.10 16.24 12.98
C SER A 62 11.52 16.30 13.55
N GLY A 63 12.36 15.30 13.26
CA GLY A 63 13.79 15.27 13.60
C GLY A 63 14.57 16.47 13.08
N TRP A 64 14.26 16.94 11.87
CA TRP A 64 14.91 18.12 11.27
C TRP A 64 14.71 19.41 12.06
N LYS A 65 13.63 19.54 12.85
CA LYS A 65 13.43 20.72 13.73
C LYS A 65 14.49 20.84 14.82
N TYR A 66 15.16 19.73 15.16
CA TYR A 66 16.20 19.69 16.19
C TYR A 66 17.61 19.92 15.60
N LEU A 67 17.75 19.92 14.27
CA LEU A 67 19.01 20.23 13.60
C LEU A 67 19.14 21.75 13.47
N LYS A 68 20.06 22.35 14.24
CA LYS A 68 20.35 23.79 14.17
C LYS A 68 20.93 24.22 12.81
N HIS A 69 21.66 23.31 12.15
CA HIS A 69 22.26 23.53 10.83
C HIS A 69 22.11 22.27 9.97
N PRO A 70 20.97 22.08 9.29
CA PRO A 70 20.70 20.88 8.49
C PRO A 70 21.57 20.76 7.22
N GLU A 71 22.21 21.86 6.80
CA GLU A 71 23.11 21.91 5.64
C GLU A 71 24.52 21.40 5.95
N ILE A 72 24.89 21.33 7.24
CA ILE A 72 26.19 20.82 7.66
C ILE A 72 26.08 19.29 7.80
N PRO A 73 26.88 18.51 7.06
CA PRO A 73 26.92 17.06 7.23
C PRO A 73 27.29 16.72 8.67
N LEU A 74 26.56 15.78 9.28
CA LEU A 74 26.91 15.28 10.61
C LEU A 74 28.26 14.56 10.56
N ASP A 75 29.19 14.94 11.43
CA ASP A 75 30.38 14.15 11.68
C ASP A 75 30.00 12.92 12.53
N TYR A 76 29.70 11.83 11.83
CA TYR A 76 29.33 10.56 12.45
C TYR A 76 30.43 9.99 13.34
N LYS A 77 31.71 10.28 13.06
CA LYS A 77 32.82 9.77 13.87
C LYS A 77 32.83 10.42 15.25
N ALA A 78 32.74 11.74 15.29
CA ALA A 78 32.64 12.51 16.54
C ALA A 78 31.39 12.12 17.35
N LEU A 79 30.26 11.88 16.68
CA LEU A 79 29.01 11.47 17.33
C LEU A 79 29.12 10.09 17.99
N ILE A 80 29.73 9.12 17.32
CA ILE A 80 29.95 7.77 17.86
C ILE A 80 30.93 7.82 19.04
N GLU A 81 32.00 8.61 18.95
CA GLU A 81 32.97 8.78 20.05
C GLU A 81 32.33 9.40 21.28
N TYR A 82 31.49 10.43 21.11
CA TYR A 82 30.71 11.02 22.20
C TYR A 82 29.77 9.99 22.85
N GLY A 83 29.06 9.20 22.03
CA GLY A 83 28.13 8.19 22.52
C GLY A 83 28.80 6.99 23.21
N ARG A 84 30.10 6.73 22.97
CA ARG A 84 30.88 5.70 23.68
C ARG A 84 31.41 6.16 25.04
N LYS A 85 31.44 7.48 25.28
CA LYS A 85 31.94 8.08 26.51
C LYS A 85 30.92 7.99 27.66
N TYR A 86 29.64 7.79 27.32
CA TYR A 86 28.52 7.59 28.24
C TYR A 86 27.93 6.20 28.07
#